data_AF-A0A3M1HHI6-F1
#
_entry.id   AF-A0A3M1HHI6-F1
#
_cell.length_a   1.000
_cell.length_b   1.000
_cell.length_c   1.000
_cell.angle_alpha   90.00
_cell.angle_beta   90.00
_cell.angle_gamma   90.00
#
_symmetry.space_group_name_H-M   'P 1'
#
loop_
_entity.id
_entity.type
_entity.pdbx_description
1 polymer ?
#
loop_
_entity_poly.entity_id
_entity_poly.type
_entity_poly.pdbx_seq_one_letter_code
_entity_poly.pdbx_strand_id
1 'polypeptide(L)'
;MFAMRAMFIPFLTQLAGQSPLLLAYFVGIALALAFWRRYPRPSAFTLVAMLLLILISLGQTVANVYLVVYRGGGVSWSPAKLQWALTANMLVGSLTRALALGLLLAAAFADREPAG
;
A
#
# COMPACT_ATOMS: atom_id res chain seq x y z
N MET A 1 -22.79 10.21 14.74
CA MET A 1 -22.83 8.73 14.65
C MET A 1 -23.06 8.22 13.21
N PHE A 2 -23.88 8.87 12.38
CA PHE A 2 -24.15 8.46 10.99
C PHE A 2 -22.90 8.44 10.07
N ALA A 3 -22.03 9.46 10.16
CA ALA A 3 -20.82 9.57 9.33
C ALA A 3 -19.81 8.42 9.54
N MET A 4 -19.67 7.94 10.78
CA MET A 4 -18.75 6.84 11.10
C MET A 4 -19.21 5.52 10.44
N ARG A 5 -20.51 5.22 10.46
CA ARG A 5 -21.07 4.06 9.74
C ARG A 5 -20.91 4.17 8.23
N ALA A 6 -21.09 5.38 7.68
CA ALA A 6 -20.97 5.64 6.25
C ALA A 6 -19.53 5.44 5.72
N MET A 7 -18.51 5.58 6.57
CA MET A 7 -17.12 5.25 6.20
C MET A 7 -16.73 3.81 6.50
N PHE A 8 -17.28 3.23 7.57
CA PHE A 8 -16.86 1.92 8.03
C PHE A 8 -17.20 0.81 7.02
N ILE A 9 -18.39 0.85 6.44
CA ILE A 9 -18.82 -0.14 5.44
C ILE A 9 -17.92 -0.10 4.18
N PRO A 10 -17.74 1.04 3.48
CA PRO A 10 -16.89 1.08 2.28
C PRO A 10 -15.41 0.80 2.60
N PHE A 11 -14.94 1.15 3.78
CA PHE A 11 -13.60 0.79 4.23
C PHE A 11 -13.45 -0.73 4.34
N LEU A 12 -14.38 -1.41 5.02
CA LEU A 12 -14.33 -2.87 5.17
C LEU A 12 -14.47 -3.62 3.85
N THR A 13 -15.35 -3.19 2.94
CA THR A 13 -15.46 -3.82 1.61
C THR A 13 -14.20 -3.63 0.79
N GLN A 14 -13.55 -2.47 0.85
CA GLN A 14 -12.25 -2.27 0.20
C GLN A 14 -11.16 -3.16 0.81
N LEU A 15 -11.08 -3.24 2.15
CA LEU A 15 -10.11 -4.12 2.82
C LEU A 15 -10.36 -5.60 2.49
N ALA A 16 -11.62 -6.03 2.46
CA ALA A 16 -11.99 -7.39 2.10
C ALA A 16 -11.55 -7.71 0.65
N GLY A 17 -11.76 -6.79 -0.29
CA GLY A 17 -11.29 -6.93 -1.67
C GLY A 17 -9.76 -6.97 -1.80
N GLN A 18 -9.03 -6.31 -0.91
CA GLN A 18 -7.56 -6.32 -0.88
C GLN A 18 -6.98 -7.42 0.02
N SER A 19 -7.82 -8.22 0.67
CA SER A 19 -7.37 -9.22 1.64
C SER A 19 -6.35 -10.23 1.09
N PRO A 20 -6.43 -10.72 -0.17
CA PRO A 20 -5.41 -11.63 -0.71
C PRO A 20 -4.04 -10.97 -0.80
N LEU A 21 -4.00 -9.69 -1.20
CA LEU A 21 -2.76 -8.92 -1.29
C LEU A 21 -2.17 -8.62 0.09
N LEU A 22 -3.00 -8.20 1.05
CA LEU A 22 -2.55 -7.95 2.41
C LEU A 22 -1.97 -9.22 3.05
N LEU A 23 -2.62 -10.37 2.83
CA LEU A 23 -2.10 -11.65 3.28
C LEU A 23 -0.72 -11.95 2.68
N ALA A 24 -0.54 -11.72 1.37
CA ALA A 24 0.75 -11.88 0.72
C ALA A 24 1.83 -10.96 1.32
N TYR A 25 1.49 -9.71 1.66
CA TYR A 25 2.43 -8.80 2.32
C TYR A 25 2.84 -9.29 3.71
N PHE A 26 1.88 -9.79 4.51
CA PHE A 26 2.18 -10.38 5.82
C PHE A 26 3.06 -11.62 5.71
N VAL A 27 2.80 -12.50 4.74
CA VAL A 27 3.65 -13.65 4.46
C VAL A 27 5.07 -13.20 4.09
N GLY A 28 5.20 -12.18 3.23
CA GLY A 28 6.49 -11.60 2.87
C GLY A 28 7.27 -11.07 4.09
N ILE A 29 6.60 -10.39 5.01
CA ILE A 29 7.20 -9.92 6.28
C ILE A 29 7.62 -11.10 7.14
N ALA A 30 6.76 -12.10 7.32
CA ALA A 30 7.06 -13.28 8.13
C ALA A 30 8.30 -14.02 7.59
N LEU A 31 8.38 -14.21 6.27
CA LEU A 31 9.53 -14.84 5.62
C LEU A 31 10.80 -13.98 5.76
N ALA A 32 10.70 -12.66 5.56
CA ALA A 32 11.84 -11.76 5.75
C ALA A 32 12.40 -11.82 7.19
N LEU A 33 11.53 -11.88 8.20
CA LEU A 33 11.93 -12.01 9.59
C LEU A 33 12.50 -13.41 9.90
N ALA A 34 11.91 -14.47 9.37
CA ALA A 34 12.38 -15.85 9.57
C ALA A 34 13.78 -16.09 8.97
N PHE A 35 14.05 -15.53 7.79
CA PHE A 35 15.34 -15.66 7.11
C PHE A 35 16.34 -14.53 7.43
N TRP A 36 16.00 -13.62 8.35
CA TRP A 36 16.82 -12.45 8.68
C TRP A 36 18.24 -12.80 9.11
N ARG A 37 18.41 -13.86 9.91
CA ARG A 37 19.75 -14.30 10.37
C ARG A 37 20.60 -14.92 9.26
N ARG A 38 19.96 -15.46 8.22
CA ARG A 38 20.64 -16.18 7.13
C ARG A 38 21.00 -15.25 5.96
N TYR A 39 20.10 -14.32 5.61
CA TYR A 39 20.25 -13.40 4.48
C TYR A 39 19.79 -11.99 4.87
N PRO A 40 20.55 -11.24 5.68
CA PRO A 40 20.08 -9.98 6.28
C PRO A 40 19.80 -8.89 5.24
N ARG A 41 20.58 -8.84 4.15
CA ARG A 41 20.43 -7.81 3.10
C ARG A 41 19.14 -8.02 2.27
N PRO A 42 18.91 -9.18 1.61
CA PRO A 42 17.64 -9.45 0.93
C PRO A 42 16.42 -9.33 1.85
N SER A 43 16.56 -9.79 3.11
CA SER A 43 15.48 -9.73 4.09
C SER A 43 15.12 -8.29 4.45
N ALA A 44 16.10 -7.39 4.62
CA ALA A 44 15.85 -5.98 4.88
C ALA A 44 15.11 -5.29 3.73
N PHE A 45 15.55 -5.49 2.48
CA PHE A 45 14.86 -4.93 1.30
C PHE A 45 13.42 -5.45 1.18
N THR A 46 13.22 -6.75 1.39
CA THR A 46 11.89 -7.38 1.36
C THR A 46 10.99 -6.81 2.46
N LEU A 47 11.50 -6.69 3.69
CA LEU A 47 10.75 -6.14 4.81
C LEU A 47 10.30 -4.70 4.54
N VAL A 48 11.22 -3.84 4.10
CA VAL A 48 10.91 -2.44 3.77
C VAL A 48 9.89 -2.36 2.63
N ALA A 49 10.05 -3.16 1.58
CA ALA A 49 9.10 -3.21 0.48
C ALA A 49 7.70 -3.63 0.93
N MET A 50 7.58 -4.70 1.71
CA MET A 50 6.29 -5.19 2.20
C MET A 50 5.62 -4.18 3.16
N LEU A 51 6.39 -3.51 4.02
CA LEU A 51 5.87 -2.45 4.88
C LEU A 51 5.37 -1.25 4.06
N LEU A 52 6.11 -0.81 3.04
CA LEU A 52 5.66 0.24 2.13
C LEU A 52 4.37 -0.14 1.41
N LEU A 53 4.25 -1.40 0.95
CA LEU A 53 3.06 -1.91 0.28
C LEU A 53 1.83 -1.96 1.20
N ILE A 54 2.01 -2.32 2.47
CA ILE A 54 0.94 -2.26 3.48
C ILE A 54 0.53 -0.80 3.73
N LEU A 55 1.50 0.07 4.03
CA LEU A 55 1.25 1.47 4.34
C LEU A 55 0.53 2.18 3.20
N ILE A 56 0.95 1.97 1.96
CA ILE A 56 0.29 2.60 0.82
C ILE A 56 -1.11 2.04 0.57
N SER A 57 -1.32 0.73 0.75
CA SER A 57 -2.63 0.11 0.54
C SER A 57 -3.65 0.62 1.55
N LEU A 58 -3.28 0.63 2.84
CA LEU A 58 -4.12 1.18 3.90
C LEU A 58 -4.32 2.69 3.75
N GLY A 59 -3.24 3.43 3.50
CA GLY A 59 -3.27 4.88 3.33
C GLY A 59 -4.15 5.31 2.16
N GLN A 60 -4.04 4.63 1.01
CA GLN A 60 -4.89 4.92 -0.14
C GLN A 60 -6.35 4.57 0.12
N THR A 61 -6.66 3.46 0.79
CA THR A 61 -8.04 3.11 1.12
C THR A 61 -8.65 4.15 2.07
N VAL A 62 -7.93 4.56 3.11
CA VAL A 62 -8.39 5.63 4.01
C VAL A 62 -8.57 6.95 3.25
N ALA A 63 -7.59 7.35 2.45
CA ALA A 63 -7.66 8.58 1.65
C ALA A 63 -8.83 8.55 0.66
N ASN A 64 -9.05 7.43 -0.02
CA ASN A 64 -10.14 7.29 -1.00
C ASN A 64 -11.51 7.37 -0.32
N VAL A 65 -11.72 6.63 0.78
CA VAL A 65 -12.97 6.69 1.56
C VAL A 65 -13.18 8.11 2.10
N TYR A 66 -12.16 8.75 2.65
CA TYR A 66 -12.25 10.13 3.14
C TYR A 66 -12.62 11.13 2.03
N LEU A 67 -11.93 11.08 0.89
CA LEU A 67 -12.19 11.98 -0.24
C LEU A 67 -13.61 11.76 -0.79
N VAL A 68 -14.05 10.53 -0.99
CA VAL A 68 -15.36 10.24 -1.55
C VAL A 68 -16.48 10.57 -0.57
N VAL A 69 -16.40 10.11 0.68
CA VAL A 69 -17.49 10.25 1.66
C VAL A 69 -17.59 11.68 2.21
N TYR A 70 -16.47 12.31 2.58
CA TYR A 70 -16.50 13.64 3.18
C TYR A 70 -16.42 14.78 2.17
N ARG A 71 -15.65 14.63 1.10
CA ARG A 71 -15.46 15.71 0.12
C ARG A 71 -16.38 15.57 -1.10
N GLY A 72 -16.71 14.35 -1.52
CA GLY A 72 -17.65 14.08 -2.61
C GLY A 72 -19.12 14.04 -2.18
N GLY A 73 -19.42 13.56 -0.97
CA GLY A 73 -20.78 13.46 -0.44
C GLY A 73 -21.36 14.75 0.16
N GLY A 74 -20.57 15.83 0.25
CA GLY A 74 -21.01 17.13 0.79
C GLY A 74 -20.70 18.29 -0.17
N VAL A 75 -21.37 19.43 0.02
CA VAL A 75 -21.33 20.66 -0.82
C VAL A 75 -19.93 21.31 -0.95
N SER A 76 -18.90 20.74 -0.33
CA SER A 76 -17.63 21.44 -0.12
C SER A 76 -16.67 21.44 -1.31
N TRP A 77 -16.60 20.39 -2.14
CA TRP A 77 -15.65 20.32 -3.27
C TRP A 77 -16.37 20.21 -4.60
N SER A 78 -15.89 20.93 -5.62
CA SER A 78 -16.36 20.73 -6.99
C SER A 78 -15.92 19.36 -7.52
N PRO A 79 -16.69 18.75 -8.45
CA PRO A 79 -16.31 17.46 -9.04
C PRO A 79 -14.90 17.44 -9.63
N ALA A 80 -14.48 18.55 -10.26
CA ALA A 80 -13.13 18.69 -10.82
C ALA A 80 -12.02 18.64 -9.75
N LYS A 81 -12.24 19.26 -8.57
CA LYS A 81 -11.27 19.22 -7.47
C LYS A 81 -11.17 17.82 -6.86
N LEU A 82 -12.31 17.15 -6.69
CA LEU A 82 -12.34 15.76 -6.20
C LEU A 82 -11.61 14.82 -7.16
N GLN A 83 -11.87 14.93 -8.46
CA GLN A 83 -11.21 14.12 -9.47
C GLN A 83 -9.69 14.33 -9.45
N TRP A 84 -9.23 15.57 -9.38
CA TRP A 84 -7.80 15.88 -9.25
C TRP A 84 -7.16 15.25 -8.01
N ALA A 85 -7.83 15.32 -6.86
CA ALA A 85 -7.33 14.72 -5.63
C ALA A 85 -7.25 13.19 -5.71
N LEU A 86 -8.26 12.55 -6.32
CA LEU A 86 -8.25 11.10 -6.55
C LEU A 86 -7.12 10.68 -7.50
N THR A 87 -6.90 11.44 -8.59
CA THR A 87 -5.78 11.21 -9.52
C THR A 87 -4.44 11.37 -8.82
N ALA A 88 -4.25 12.43 -8.03
CA ALA A 88 -3.03 12.63 -7.27
C ALA A 88 -2.78 11.47 -6.28
N ASN A 89 -3.82 11.04 -5.56
CA ASN A 89 -3.74 9.89 -4.65
C ASN A 89 -3.35 8.60 -5.40
N MET A 90 -3.95 8.35 -6.57
CA MET A 90 -3.59 7.21 -7.42
C MET A 90 -2.14 7.27 -7.89
N LEU A 91 -1.68 8.43 -8.37
CA LEU A 91 -0.31 8.63 -8.83
C LEU A 91 0.71 8.37 -7.73
N VAL A 92 0.49 8.93 -6.54
CA VAL A 92 1.36 8.69 -5.37
C VAL A 92 1.45 7.20 -5.08
N GLY A 93 0.33 6.49 -5.02
CA GLY A 93 0.40 5.06 -4.71
C GLY A 93 0.98 4.22 -5.83
N SER A 94 0.85 4.60 -7.10
CA SER A 94 1.53 3.92 -8.20
C SER A 94 3.05 4.09 -8.11
N LEU A 95 3.52 5.30 -7.80
CA LEU A 95 4.94 5.57 -7.59
C LEU A 95 5.50 4.81 -6.38
N THR A 96 4.80 4.81 -5.25
CA THR A 96 5.21 4.05 -4.06
C THR A 96 5.24 2.54 -4.34
N ARG A 97 4.27 2.00 -5.08
CA ARG A 97 4.29 0.59 -5.51
C ARG A 97 5.47 0.28 -6.42
N ALA A 98 5.76 1.16 -7.39
CA ALA A 98 6.90 0.98 -8.28
C ALA A 98 8.22 0.96 -7.49
N LEU A 99 8.38 1.84 -6.50
CA LEU A 99 9.54 1.84 -5.59
C LEU A 99 9.62 0.55 -4.77
N ALA A 100 8.49 0.09 -4.19
CA ALA A 100 8.47 -1.15 -3.43
C ALA A 100 8.79 -2.38 -4.29
N LEU A 101 8.29 -2.44 -5.52
CA LEU A 101 8.66 -3.48 -6.49
C LEU A 101 10.14 -3.41 -6.87
N GLY A 102 10.68 -2.20 -7.05
CA GLY A 102 12.11 -1.97 -7.25
C GLY A 102 12.95 -2.50 -6.08
N LEU A 103 12.51 -2.31 -4.84
CA LEU A 103 13.16 -2.87 -3.65
C LEU A 103 13.08 -4.41 -3.62
N LEU A 104 11.97 -5.01 -4.02
CA LEU A 104 11.85 -6.47 -4.13
C LEU A 104 12.77 -7.04 -5.22
N LEU A 105 12.88 -6.35 -6.36
CA LEU A 105 13.83 -6.70 -7.40
C LEU A 105 15.26 -6.58 -6.87
N ALA A 106 15.62 -5.47 -6.21
CA ALA A 106 16.93 -5.30 -5.60
C ALA A 106 17.24 -6.40 -4.58
N ALA A 107 16.26 -6.82 -3.77
CA ALA A 107 16.40 -7.93 -2.83
C ALA A 107 16.82 -9.24 -3.51
N ALA A 108 16.29 -9.52 -4.70
CA ALA A 108 16.60 -10.74 -5.45
C ALA A 108 18.04 -10.79 -5.98
N PHE A 109 18.71 -9.65 -6.12
CA PHE A 109 20.09 -9.55 -6.59
C PHE A 109 21.10 -9.16 -5.50
N ALA A 110 20.65 -8.79 -4.29
CA ALA A 110 21.50 -8.21 -3.25
C ALA A 110 22.66 -9.12 -2.77
N ASP A 111 22.52 -10.44 -2.92
CA ASP A 111 23.55 -11.43 -2.53
C ASP A 111 24.04 -12.26 -3.74
N ARG A 112 23.84 -11.79 -4.97
CA ARG A 112 24.43 -12.44 -6.16
C ARG A 112 25.80 -11.84 -6.44
N GLU A 113 26.84 -12.66 -6.34
CA GLU A 113 28.17 -12.30 -6.85
C GLU A 113 28.09 -12.13 -8.38
N PRO A 114 28.72 -11.07 -8.95
CA PRO A 114 28.90 -11.01 -10.39
C PRO A 114 29.74 -12.22 -10.79
N ALA A 115 29.27 -12.99 -11.77
CA ALA A 115 30.07 -14.03 -12.38
C ALA A 115 31.23 -13.34 -13.14
N GLY A 116 32.37 -13.14 -12.46
CA GLY A 116 33.54 -12.44 -12.99
C GLY A 116 34.71 -12.46 -12.01
#